data_AF-A0A367YDX4-F1
#
_entry.id   AF-A0A367YDX4-F1
#
_cell.length_a   1.000
_cell.length_b   1.000
_cell.length_c   1.000
_cell.angle_alpha   90.00
_cell.angle_beta   90.00
_cell.angle_gamma   90.00
#
_symmetry.space_group_name_H-M   'P 1'
#
loop_
_entity.id
_entity.type
_entity.pdbx_description
1 polymer ?
#
loop_
_entity_poly.entity_id
_entity_poly.type
_entity_poly.pdbx_seq_one_letter_code
_entity_poly.pdbx_strand_id
1 'polypeptide(L)'
;MPIISSESLLAESKQQRNERFTSQLYHAAAKGFLQGTLVALVTGYALSYKYNRGKNVPFFRNTYKVWWFVGWAVVGVTFATDSAKMKISKQAAMEDEIKRARYLEEELNGHAR
;
A
#
# COMPACT_ATOMS: atom_id res chain seq x y z
N MET A 1 -13.68 -40.51 7.23
CA MET A 1 -13.89 -39.12 6.77
C MET A 1 -12.82 -38.27 7.46
N PRO A 2 -11.89 -37.64 6.73
CA PRO A 2 -10.86 -36.83 7.36
C PRO A 2 -11.54 -35.65 8.06
N ILE A 3 -11.23 -35.48 9.34
CA ILE A 3 -11.69 -34.35 10.15
C ILE A 3 -10.92 -33.14 9.63
N ILE A 4 -11.51 -32.41 8.69
CA ILE A 4 -11.00 -31.11 8.26
C ILE A 4 -11.17 -30.21 9.48
N SER A 5 -10.08 -30.02 10.23
CA SER A 5 -10.07 -29.18 11.42
C SER A 5 -10.51 -27.77 11.02
N SER A 6 -11.44 -27.19 11.77
CA SER A 6 -11.87 -25.80 11.57
C SER A 6 -10.67 -24.83 11.56
N GLU A 7 -9.57 -25.19 12.22
CA GLU A 7 -8.31 -24.46 12.18
C GLU A 7 -7.64 -24.46 10.81
N SER A 8 -7.71 -25.55 10.03
CA SER A 8 -7.12 -25.59 8.68
C SER A 8 -7.91 -24.76 7.69
N LEU A 9 -9.25 -24.76 7.76
CA LEU A 9 -10.09 -23.88 6.95
C LEU A 9 -9.90 -22.40 7.33
N LEU A 10 -9.75 -22.10 8.62
CA LEU A 10 -9.41 -20.76 9.08
C LEU A 10 -8.00 -20.34 8.63
N ALA A 11 -7.01 -21.23 8.68
CA ALA A 11 -5.65 -20.97 8.22
C ALA A 11 -5.59 -20.72 6.70
N GLU A 12 -6.31 -21.53 5.92
CA GLU A 12 -6.40 -21.39 4.46
C GLU A 12 -7.09 -20.06 4.07
N SER A 13 -8.14 -19.67 4.79
CA SER A 13 -8.79 -18.37 4.62
C SER A 13 -7.88 -17.19 5.01
N LYS A 14 -7.04 -17.35 6.03
CA LYS A 14 -6.05 -16.35 6.44
C LYS A 14 -4.93 -16.20 5.40
N GLN A 15 -4.45 -17.30 4.83
CA GLN A 15 -3.46 -17.28 3.75
C GLN A 15 -4.00 -16.56 2.52
N GLN A 16 -5.20 -16.89 2.04
CA GLN A 16 -5.80 -16.21 0.89
C GLN A 16 -6.02 -14.71 1.14
N ARG A 17 -6.43 -14.31 2.35
CA ARG A 17 -6.52 -12.89 2.71
C ARG A 17 -5.14 -12.23 2.68
N ASN A 18 -4.12 -12.89 3.21
CA ASN A 18 -2.76 -12.36 3.27
C ASN A 18 -2.15 -12.19 1.86
N GLU A 19 -2.40 -13.12 0.93
CA GLU A 19 -1.97 -13.01 -0.46
C GLU A 19 -2.63 -11.84 -1.19
N ARG A 20 -3.95 -11.66 -0.99
CA ARG A 20 -4.68 -10.51 -1.55
C ARG A 20 -4.16 -9.18 -1.00
N PHE A 21 -3.90 -9.11 0.31
CA PHE A 21 -3.31 -7.94 0.94
C PHE A 21 -1.91 -7.66 0.41
N THR A 22 -1.09 -8.69 0.25
CA THR A 22 0.28 -8.57 -0.24
C THR A 22 0.29 -8.05 -1.68
N SER A 23 -0.56 -8.60 -2.57
CA SER A 23 -0.69 -8.14 -3.95
C SER A 23 -1.14 -6.68 -4.04
N GLN A 24 -2.12 -6.27 -3.23
CA GLN A 24 -2.58 -4.87 -3.19
C GLN A 24 -1.51 -3.92 -2.65
N LEU A 25 -0.73 -4.35 -1.66
CA LEU A 25 0.40 -3.58 -1.13
C LEU A 25 1.50 -3.41 -2.17
N TYR A 26 1.84 -4.45 -2.94
CA TYR A 26 2.80 -4.33 -4.04
C TYR A 26 2.32 -3.36 -5.12
N HIS A 27 1.04 -3.40 -5.48
CA HIS A 27 0.47 -2.47 -6.45
C HIS A 27 0.49 -1.02 -5.93
N ALA A 28 0.17 -0.82 -4.64
CA ALA A 28 0.26 0.47 -3.99
C ALA A 28 1.70 0.98 -3.88
N ALA A 29 2.65 0.11 -3.53
CA ALA A 29 4.07 0.43 -3.48
C ALA A 29 4.60 0.83 -4.85
N ALA A 30 4.25 0.11 -5.92
CA ALA A 30 4.61 0.46 -7.29
C ALA A 30 4.05 1.83 -7.70
N LYS A 31 2.78 2.12 -7.35
CA LYS A 31 2.17 3.44 -7.58
C LYS A 31 2.88 4.54 -6.79
N GLY A 32 3.21 4.28 -5.53
CA GLY A 32 3.94 5.20 -4.66
C GLY A 32 5.36 5.49 -5.16
N PHE A 33 6.05 4.48 -5.68
CA PHE A 33 7.36 4.64 -6.30
C PHE A 33 7.29 5.56 -7.54
N LEU A 34 6.30 5.38 -8.41
CA LEU A 34 6.09 6.25 -9.57
C LEU A 34 5.78 7.70 -9.16
N GLN A 35 4.95 7.89 -8.15
CA GLN A 35 4.66 9.23 -7.62
C GLN A 35 5.89 9.86 -6.97
N GLY A 36 6.64 9.10 -6.18
CA GLY A 36 7.89 9.55 -5.55
C GLY A 36 8.96 9.94 -6.57
N THR A 37 9.13 9.15 -7.63
CA THR A 37 10.09 9.44 -8.72
C THR A 37 9.70 10.67 -9.52
N LEU A 38 8.40 10.92 -9.77
CA LEU A 38 7.93 12.16 -10.39
C LEU A 38 8.25 13.39 -9.51
N VAL A 39 7.99 13.33 -8.21
CA VAL A 39 8.34 14.42 -7.29
C VAL A 39 9.86 14.62 -7.22
N ALA A 40 10.63 13.54 -7.21
CA ALA A 40 12.08 13.58 -7.24
C ALA A 40 12.62 14.28 -8.50
N LEU A 41 12.03 14.00 -9.67
CA LEU A 41 12.39 14.63 -10.94
C LEU A 41 12.11 16.12 -10.93
N VAL A 42 10.90 16.53 -10.55
CA VAL A 42 10.48 17.93 -10.57
C VAL A 42 11.31 18.74 -9.56
N THR A 43 11.43 18.26 -8.33
CA THR A 43 12.22 18.94 -7.28
C THR A 43 13.72 18.92 -7.58
N GLY A 44 14.24 17.79 -8.07
CA GLY A 44 15.65 17.64 -8.45
C GLY A 44 16.04 18.53 -9.63
N TYR A 45 15.16 18.67 -10.63
CA TYR A 45 15.36 19.59 -11.75
C TYR A 45 15.31 21.06 -11.29
N ALA A 46 14.35 21.43 -10.45
CA ALA A 46 14.25 22.78 -9.90
C ALA A 46 15.48 23.16 -9.05
N LEU A 47 15.95 22.25 -8.18
CA LEU A 47 17.18 22.46 -7.42
C LEU A 47 18.40 22.55 -8.35
N SER A 48 18.51 21.65 -9.34
CA SER A 48 19.62 21.69 -10.29
C SER A 48 19.62 22.98 -11.12
N TYR A 49 18.46 23.53 -11.47
CA TYR A 49 18.38 24.80 -12.19
C TYR A 49 18.82 26.00 -11.33
N LYS A 50 18.43 26.02 -10.05
CA LYS A 50 18.76 27.10 -9.12
C LYS A 50 20.23 27.11 -8.69
N TYR A 51 20.78 25.94 -8.34
CA TYR A 51 22.11 25.85 -7.72
C TYR A 51 23.26 25.66 -8.73
N ASN A 52 22.97 25.24 -9.97
CA ASN A 52 24.00 24.96 -10.98
C ASN A 52 24.32 26.14 -11.91
N ARG A 53 23.77 27.35 -11.62
CA ARG A 53 24.07 28.60 -12.34
C ARG A 53 25.12 29.50 -11.64
N GLY A 54 25.66 29.10 -10.49
CA GLY A 54 26.67 29.84 -9.76
C GLY A 54 28.10 29.66 -10.31
N LYS A 55 28.94 30.70 -10.23
CA LYS A 55 30.38 30.61 -10.50
C LYS A 55 31.04 29.77 -9.39
N ASN A 56 31.54 28.61 -9.79
CA ASN A 56 32.29 27.62 -9.01
C ASN A 56 31.46 26.60 -8.21
N VAL A 57 31.75 25.34 -8.55
CA VAL A 57 31.57 24.07 -7.82
C VAL A 57 30.28 23.28 -8.14
N PRO A 58 30.42 21.99 -8.52
CA PRO A 58 29.30 21.08 -8.76
C PRO A 58 28.64 20.68 -7.43
N PHE A 59 27.86 21.58 -6.83
CA PHE A 59 27.15 21.33 -5.57
C PHE A 59 26.15 20.16 -5.69
N PHE A 60 25.71 19.87 -6.92
CA PHE A 60 24.86 18.73 -7.27
C PHE A 60 25.66 17.65 -8.02
N ARG A 61 26.73 17.13 -7.38
CA ARG A 61 27.45 15.92 -7.85
C ARG A 61 26.43 14.79 -8.08
N ASN A 62 26.65 13.96 -9.11
CA ASN A 62 25.74 12.87 -9.50
C ASN A 62 25.32 11.99 -8.31
N THR A 63 26.19 11.77 -7.33
CA THR A 63 25.90 11.02 -6.11
C THR A 63 24.73 11.61 -5.31
N TYR A 64 24.67 12.93 -5.13
CA TYR A 64 23.58 13.57 -4.38
C TYR A 64 22.25 13.56 -5.16
N LYS A 65 22.30 13.60 -6.49
CA LYS A 65 21.12 13.40 -7.35
C LYS A 65 20.51 12.03 -7.15
N VAL A 66 21.35 10.99 -7.11
CA VAL A 66 20.90 9.60 -6.91
C VAL A 66 20.32 9.42 -5.52
N TRP A 67 20.98 9.92 -4.47
CA TRP A 67 20.45 9.86 -3.10
C TRP A 67 19.14 10.64 -2.94
N TRP A 68 19.01 11.79 -3.60
CA TRP A 68 17.76 12.56 -3.63
C TRP A 68 16.62 11.74 -4.24
N PHE A 69 16.90 11.08 -5.37
CA PHE A 69 15.95 10.20 -6.03
C PHE A 69 15.52 9.01 -5.18
N VAL A 70 16.49 8.34 -4.55
CA VAL A 70 16.22 7.21 -3.66
C VAL A 70 15.38 7.66 -2.45
N GLY A 71 15.70 8.81 -1.86
CA GLY A 71 14.94 9.36 -0.74
C GLY A 71 13.47 9.61 -1.09
N TRP A 72 13.20 10.29 -2.20
CA TRP A 72 11.83 10.54 -2.65
C TRP A 72 11.08 9.28 -3.12
N ALA A 73 11.79 8.31 -3.69
CA ALA A 73 11.22 7.00 -4.01
C ALA A 73 10.76 6.25 -2.75
N VAL A 74 11.59 6.21 -1.70
CA VAL A 74 11.23 5.59 -0.41
C VAL A 74 10.05 6.31 0.22
N VAL A 75 10.05 7.65 0.26
CA VAL A 75 8.93 8.44 0.79
C VAL A 75 7.63 8.14 0.03
N GLY A 76 7.68 8.08 -1.30
CA GLY A 76 6.52 7.76 -2.14
C GLY A 76 5.97 6.36 -1.87
N VAL A 77 6.84 5.35 -1.77
CA VAL A 77 6.44 3.98 -1.43
C VAL A 77 5.82 3.92 -0.04
N THR A 78 6.43 4.54 0.97
CA THR A 78 5.93 4.53 2.35
C THR A 78 4.56 5.18 2.45
N PHE A 79 4.37 6.36 1.86
CA PHE A 79 3.06 7.05 1.88
C PHE A 79 1.96 6.27 1.16
N ALA A 80 2.26 5.67 0.02
CA ALA A 80 1.28 4.88 -0.73
C ALA A 80 0.93 3.58 0.00
N THR A 81 1.93 2.94 0.61
CA THR A 81 1.74 1.73 1.42
C THR A 81 0.90 2.02 2.66
N ASP A 82 1.17 3.12 3.37
CA ASP A 82 0.39 3.54 4.54
C ASP A 82 -1.07 3.88 4.17
N SER A 83 -1.25 4.62 3.08
CA SER A 83 -2.57 4.92 2.53
C SER A 83 -3.33 3.66 2.11
N ALA A 84 -2.64 2.65 1.56
CA ALA A 84 -3.25 1.38 1.18
C ALA A 84 -3.63 0.55 2.40
N LYS A 85 -2.77 0.46 3.42
CA LYS A 85 -3.08 -0.20 4.69
C LYS A 85 -4.34 0.39 5.33
N MET A 86 -4.47 1.72 5.33
CA MET A 86 -5.63 2.40 5.91
C MET A 86 -6.93 2.18 5.10
N LYS A 87 -6.85 1.99 3.79
CA LYS A 87 -8.01 1.63 2.96
C LYS A 87 -8.41 0.17 3.15
N ILE A 88 -7.43 -0.72 3.22
CA ILE A 88 -7.61 -2.14 3.45
C ILE A 88 -8.23 -2.40 4.82
N SER A 89 -7.77 -1.73 5.87
CA SER A 89 -8.36 -1.88 7.21
C SER A 89 -9.83 -1.44 7.25
N LYS A 90 -10.17 -0.34 6.56
CA LYS A 90 -11.57 0.10 6.41
C LYS A 90 -12.42 -0.90 5.62
N GLN A 91 -11.87 -1.46 4.54
CA GLN A 91 -12.57 -2.49 3.76
C GLN A 91 -12.80 -3.76 4.57
N ALA A 92 -11.81 -4.19 5.36
CA ALA A 92 -11.95 -5.36 6.23
C ALA A 92 -13.02 -5.15 7.31
N ALA A 93 -13.09 -3.95 7.90
CA ALA A 93 -14.13 -3.62 8.88
C ALA A 93 -15.54 -3.64 8.25
N MET A 94 -15.70 -3.05 7.05
CA MET A 94 -16.97 -3.10 6.33
C MET A 94 -17.37 -4.53 5.92
N GLU A 95 -16.42 -5.38 5.53
CA GLU A 95 -16.71 -6.76 5.15
C GLU A 95 -17.19 -7.60 6.34
N ASP A 96 -16.64 -7.38 7.54
CA ASP A 96 -17.10 -8.03 8.76
C ASP A 96 -18.49 -7.54 9.19
N GLU A 97 -18.79 -6.25 9.02
CA GLU A 97 -20.15 -5.71 9.24
C GLU A 97 -21.17 -6.31 8.28
N ILE A 98 -20.84 -6.42 6.99
CA ILE A 98 -21.72 -7.04 5.98
C ILE A 98 -21.94 -8.52 6.27
N LYS A 99 -20.90 -9.25 6.71
CA LYS A 99 -21.06 -10.66 7.11
C LYS A 99 -21.98 -10.79 8.32
N ARG A 100 -21.79 -9.95 9.35
CA ARG A 100 -22.69 -9.94 10.52
C ARG A 100 -24.13 -9.62 10.14
N ALA A 101 -24.35 -8.65 9.26
CA ALA A 101 -25.68 -8.31 8.76
C ALA A 101 -26.32 -9.49 8.03
N ARG A 102 -25.57 -10.19 7.16
CA ARG A 102 -26.07 -11.39 6.47
C ARG A 102 -26.43 -12.52 7.44
N TYR A 103 -25.60 -12.81 8.43
CA TYR A 103 -25.91 -13.86 9.41
C TYR A 103 -27.18 -13.53 10.21
N LEU A 104 -27.36 -12.28 10.62
CA LEU A 104 -28.58 -11.81 11.28
C LEU A 104 -29.81 -11.96 10.38
N GLU A 105 -29.68 -11.64 9.10
CA GLU A 105 -30.76 -11.77 8.12
C GLU A 105 -31.12 -13.24 7.87
N GLU A 106 -30.13 -14.13 7.86
CA GLU A 106 -30.31 -15.58 7.69
C GLU A 106 -30.93 -16.24 8.93
N GLU A 107 -30.57 -15.80 10.14
CA GLU A 107 -31.22 -16.21 11.40
C GLU A 107 -32.67 -15.70 11.48
N LEU A 108 -32.91 -14.44 11.08
CA LEU A 108 -34.26 -13.85 11.09
C LEU A 108 -35.19 -14.56 10.10
N ASN A 109 -34.69 -14.93 8.93
CA ASN A 109 -35.45 -15.64 7.90
C ASN A 109 -35.62 -17.14 8.24
N GLY A 110 -34.68 -17.71 9.00
CA GLY A 110 -34.78 -19.08 9.53
C GLY A 110 -35.75 -19.23 10.70
N HIS A 111 -35.98 -18.18 11.49
CA HIS A 111 -37.00 -18.14 12.56
C HIS A 111 -38.41 -17.75 12.08
N ALA A 112 -38.57 -17.31 10.83
CA ALA A 112 -39.86 -16.99 10.22
C ALA A 112 -40.58 -18.21 9.59
N ARG A 113 -40.11 -19.43 9.85
CA ARG A 113 -40.76 -20.71 9.52
C ARG A 113 -41.06 -21.48 10.80
#